data_AF-A0A2A2F6U3-F1
#
_entry.id   AF-A0A2A2F6U3-F1
#
_cell.length_a   1.000
_cell.length_b   1.000
_cell.length_c   1.000
_cell.angle_alpha   90.00
_cell.angle_beta   90.00
_cell.angle_gamma   90.00
#
_symmetry.space_group_name_H-M   'P 1'
#
loop_
_entity.id
_entity.type
_entity.pdbx_description
1 polymer ?
#
loop_
_entity_poly.entity_id
_entity_poly.type
_entity_poly.pdbx_seq_one_letter_code
_entity_poly.pdbx_strand_id
1 'polypeptide(L)'
;MTTQTPRYAARMITTLLTTGCLLALAGCGGSDSDGNGDLRTGTLFTQGVENLHYETRSQSGTTNEDGEFRYRPGETLTFRVGNLVLAENVPAAPLLTPVDFTAEARRQLHSGGTDNENLETHRGIEEDLAENNAIAINITRLLSALAEQDNPGSSEETLEITQRTIDQLNSYLADDSNPRIDFSVSTESFSRPDNVSNDNRDPETGDLIDPSPANRLLDSICFEPEGDELCEAPPTQSEIDNASGEQQEELSDERSNILNARRTLEGATTGNAIEFLSQDTLDFRNDLATAFYLDPGTLTISPSDGRIRTVAIKRTGSSGFSLKRLEAKAKGTGWAVHSVDRQEGTVEFYRNTSSPAESGTILVNFKVDYPGFDNYRWFRKNLLVEVN
;
A
#
# COMPACT_ATOMS: atom_id res chain seq x y z
N MET A 1 -52.11 41.61 -53.68
CA MET A 1 -51.65 42.90 -54.23
C MET A 1 -52.55 44.02 -53.69
N THR A 2 -52.22 44.59 -52.54
CA THR A 2 -52.53 46.01 -52.26
C THR A 2 -51.66 46.45 -51.09
N THR A 3 -50.78 47.37 -51.44
CA THR A 3 -49.85 48.13 -50.61
C THR A 3 -50.57 49.10 -49.69
N GLN A 4 -50.05 49.30 -48.48
CA GLN A 4 -50.01 50.63 -47.87
C GLN A 4 -48.98 50.70 -46.75
N THR A 5 -47.95 51.52 -46.99
CA THR A 5 -47.12 52.18 -45.98
C THR A 5 -47.78 53.52 -45.60
N PRO A 6 -47.55 53.99 -44.36
CA PRO A 6 -46.76 55.22 -44.16
C PRO A 6 -45.78 55.03 -42.99
N ARG A 7 -44.51 55.45 -43.00
CA ARG A 7 -43.86 56.76 -43.13
C ARG A 7 -44.10 57.77 -41.97
N TYR A 8 -43.06 57.84 -41.13
CA TYR A 8 -42.50 58.97 -40.35
C TYR A 8 -43.00 59.29 -38.93
N ALA A 9 -42.09 59.09 -37.95
CA ALA A 9 -41.70 60.05 -36.90
C ALA A 9 -40.43 59.47 -36.22
N ALA A 10 -39.22 60.00 -36.46
CA ALA A 10 -38.59 61.17 -35.84
C ALA A 10 -38.17 60.97 -34.36
N ARG A 11 -36.84 60.96 -34.15
CA ARG A 11 -36.07 61.39 -32.95
C ARG A 11 -36.33 60.60 -31.66
N MET A 12 -35.45 60.47 -30.67
CA MET A 12 -34.03 60.69 -30.39
C MET A 12 -33.85 59.96 -29.04
N ILE A 13 -32.71 59.29 -28.85
CA ILE A 13 -31.91 59.25 -27.60
C ILE A 13 -32.69 59.04 -26.28
N THR A 14 -32.43 57.94 -25.56
CA THR A 14 -31.64 57.91 -24.29
C THR A 14 -31.98 56.64 -23.47
N THR A 15 -30.92 56.02 -22.95
CA THR A 15 -30.84 55.22 -21.71
C THR A 15 -31.08 53.71 -21.79
N LEU A 16 -29.96 52.98 -21.81
CA LEU A 16 -29.82 51.62 -21.30
C LEU A 16 -30.33 51.52 -19.85
N LEU A 17 -31.22 50.57 -19.57
CA LEU A 17 -31.34 49.92 -18.27
C LEU A 17 -31.78 48.47 -18.53
N THR A 18 -30.81 47.58 -18.74
CA THR A 18 -31.05 46.14 -18.90
C THR A 18 -31.29 45.50 -17.53
N THR A 19 -32.56 45.14 -17.32
CA THR A 19 -33.10 44.34 -16.22
C THR A 19 -32.33 43.03 -16.03
N GLY A 20 -31.73 42.87 -14.85
CA GLY A 20 -31.11 41.63 -14.39
C GLY A 20 -32.18 40.61 -13.94
N CYS A 21 -32.09 39.42 -14.51
CA CYS A 21 -32.93 38.27 -14.22
C CYS A 21 -32.44 37.60 -12.91
N LEU A 22 -33.19 37.80 -11.81
CA LEU A 22 -32.99 37.09 -10.55
C LEU A 22 -33.66 35.72 -10.62
N LEU A 23 -32.88 34.68 -10.89
CA LEU A 23 -33.26 33.28 -10.68
C LEU A 23 -32.99 32.93 -9.22
N ALA A 24 -34.06 32.78 -8.43
CA ALA A 24 -34.02 32.18 -7.11
C ALA A 24 -33.92 30.66 -7.27
N LEU A 25 -32.72 30.11 -7.10
CA LEU A 25 -32.51 28.69 -6.85
C LEU A 25 -32.67 28.45 -5.34
N ALA A 26 -33.74 27.75 -4.98
CA ALA A 26 -33.97 27.23 -3.65
C ALA A 26 -32.89 26.19 -3.32
N GLY A 27 -31.97 26.54 -2.42
CA GLY A 27 -31.07 25.59 -1.79
C GLY A 27 -31.82 24.79 -0.74
N CYS A 28 -32.13 23.53 -1.05
CA CYS A 28 -32.44 22.52 -0.05
C CYS A 28 -31.10 22.11 0.59
N GLY A 29 -30.67 22.89 1.59
CA GLY A 29 -29.57 22.50 2.47
C GLY A 29 -30.09 21.44 3.43
N GLY A 30 -29.90 20.17 3.06
CA GLY A 30 -30.13 19.04 3.95
C GLY A 30 -29.29 19.21 5.21
N SER A 31 -30.00 19.34 6.33
CA SER A 31 -29.47 19.16 7.67
C SER A 31 -29.28 17.66 7.89
N ASP A 32 -28.04 17.17 7.79
CA ASP A 32 -27.65 15.96 8.48
C ASP A 32 -26.77 16.32 9.67
N SER A 33 -27.28 15.88 10.81
CA SER A 33 -26.84 16.12 12.16
C SER A 33 -25.42 15.62 12.41
N ASP A 34 -24.66 16.48 13.07
CA ASP A 34 -23.41 16.23 13.76
C ASP A 34 -23.38 14.92 14.56
N GLY A 35 -22.53 13.99 14.10
CA GLY A 35 -22.07 12.81 14.84
C GLY A 35 -20.69 12.30 14.39
N ASN A 36 -20.03 13.02 13.48
CA ASN A 36 -18.81 12.55 12.81
C ASN A 36 -17.53 13.17 13.40
N GLY A 37 -17.28 12.93 14.69
CA GLY A 37 -15.99 13.24 15.29
C GLY A 37 -14.92 12.26 14.77
N ASP A 38 -14.08 12.74 13.85
CA ASP A 38 -12.84 12.13 13.35
C ASP A 38 -12.93 10.72 12.73
N LEU A 39 -13.93 10.45 11.88
CA LEU A 39 -13.83 9.26 11.02
C LEU A 39 -12.76 9.47 9.94
N ARG A 40 -11.81 8.55 9.86
CA ARG A 40 -10.69 8.57 8.90
C ARG A 40 -10.73 7.36 8.00
N THR A 41 -10.08 7.49 6.85
CA THR A 41 -9.76 6.38 5.97
C THR A 41 -8.30 6.02 6.18
N GLY A 42 -8.01 4.71 6.22
CA GLY A 42 -6.66 4.19 6.11
C GLY A 42 -6.60 3.10 5.05
N THR A 43 -5.41 2.70 4.66
CA THR A 43 -5.22 1.72 3.57
C THR A 43 -4.30 0.59 4.01
N LEU A 44 -4.62 -0.66 3.65
CA LEU A 44 -3.72 -1.81 3.83
C LEU A 44 -3.01 -2.12 2.50
N PHE A 45 -1.68 -2.06 2.51
CA PHE A 45 -0.82 -1.99 1.31
C PHE A 45 -1.10 -0.76 0.44
N THR A 46 -0.07 -0.23 -0.24
CA THR A 46 -0.21 0.92 -1.13
C THR A 46 -1.05 0.59 -2.37
N GLN A 47 -0.92 -0.62 -2.91
CA GLN A 47 -1.76 -1.12 -4.02
C GLN A 47 -3.15 -1.61 -3.58
N GLY A 48 -3.38 -1.78 -2.28
CA GLY A 48 -4.64 -2.27 -1.74
C GLY A 48 -4.82 -3.80 -1.75
N VAL A 49 -5.66 -4.28 -0.83
CA VAL A 49 -6.26 -5.63 -0.85
C VAL A 49 -7.75 -5.47 -0.78
N GLU A 50 -8.47 -6.02 -1.74
CA GLU A 50 -9.93 -5.98 -1.75
C GLU A 50 -10.52 -7.13 -0.92
N ASN A 51 -11.69 -6.90 -0.32
CA ASN A 51 -12.49 -7.91 0.38
C ASN A 51 -11.88 -8.49 1.67
N LEU A 52 -10.92 -7.79 2.30
CA LEU A 52 -10.51 -8.11 3.67
C LEU A 52 -11.48 -7.50 4.68
N HIS A 53 -11.97 -8.33 5.59
CA HIS A 53 -12.74 -7.84 6.72
C HIS A 53 -11.84 -7.08 7.69
N TYR A 54 -12.28 -5.88 8.08
CA TYR A 54 -11.69 -5.12 9.17
C TYR A 54 -12.72 -4.84 10.25
N GLU A 55 -12.25 -4.80 11.49
CA GLU A 55 -13.07 -4.47 12.65
C GLU A 55 -12.27 -3.58 13.61
N THR A 56 -12.87 -2.47 14.02
CA THR A 56 -12.44 -1.66 15.16
C THR A 56 -13.51 -1.71 16.26
N ARG A 57 -13.24 -1.06 17.38
CA ARG A 57 -14.23 -0.85 18.44
C ARG A 57 -15.53 -0.19 17.93
N SER A 58 -15.48 0.62 16.88
CA SER A 58 -16.64 1.38 16.41
C SER A 58 -16.97 1.23 14.93
N GLN A 59 -16.10 0.63 14.12
CA GLN A 59 -16.26 0.47 12.67
C GLN A 59 -16.04 -0.99 12.28
N SER A 60 -16.71 -1.44 11.23
CA SER A 60 -16.49 -2.75 10.64
C SER A 60 -16.89 -2.72 9.17
N GLY A 61 -16.21 -3.49 8.34
CA GLY A 61 -16.53 -3.59 6.92
C GLY A 61 -15.56 -4.48 6.17
N THR A 62 -15.56 -4.35 4.85
CA THR A 62 -14.54 -4.91 3.96
C THR A 62 -13.73 -3.79 3.34
N THR A 63 -12.45 -4.05 3.06
CA THR A 63 -11.63 -3.16 2.25
C THR A 63 -12.15 -3.11 0.81
N ASN A 64 -12.07 -1.93 0.17
CA ASN A 64 -12.42 -1.74 -1.24
C ASN A 64 -11.25 -2.05 -2.18
N GLU A 65 -11.40 -1.79 -3.48
CA GLU A 65 -10.37 -1.95 -4.53
C GLU A 65 -9.06 -1.19 -4.22
N ASP A 66 -9.14 -0.07 -3.50
CA ASP A 66 -7.98 0.69 -3.07
C ASP A 66 -7.38 0.17 -1.74
N GLY A 67 -7.93 -0.88 -1.13
CA GLY A 67 -7.53 -1.40 0.18
C GLY A 67 -7.96 -0.56 1.38
N GLU A 68 -8.92 0.33 1.20
CA GLU A 68 -9.31 1.32 2.21
C GLU A 68 -10.21 0.73 3.31
N PHE A 69 -9.95 1.12 4.56
CA PHE A 69 -10.77 0.85 5.74
C PHE A 69 -11.09 2.13 6.51
N ARG A 70 -12.19 2.11 7.28
CA ARG A 70 -12.62 3.25 8.11
C ARG A 70 -12.28 3.05 9.58
N TYR A 71 -11.76 4.08 10.23
CA TYR A 71 -11.39 4.01 11.66
C TYR A 71 -11.50 5.38 12.34
N ARG A 72 -11.53 5.38 13.68
CA ARG A 72 -11.32 6.59 14.48
C ARG A 72 -9.93 6.57 15.13
N PRO A 73 -9.27 7.73 15.30
CA PRO A 73 -7.98 7.82 15.96
C PRO A 73 -7.94 7.14 17.33
N GLY A 74 -6.87 6.40 17.59
CA GLY A 74 -6.65 5.68 18.85
C GLY A 74 -7.37 4.33 18.96
N GLU A 75 -8.18 3.94 17.97
CA GLU A 75 -8.72 2.58 17.89
C GLU A 75 -7.67 1.58 17.39
N THR A 76 -7.95 0.29 17.63
CA THR A 76 -7.19 -0.82 17.05
C THR A 76 -8.04 -1.55 16.03
N LEU A 77 -7.37 -2.22 15.10
CA LEU A 77 -7.93 -3.04 14.04
C LEU A 77 -7.68 -4.52 14.30
N THR A 78 -8.66 -5.32 13.90
CA THR A 78 -8.48 -6.73 13.56
C THR A 78 -8.73 -6.89 12.07
N PHE A 79 -7.80 -7.50 11.35
CA PHE A 79 -7.92 -7.85 9.94
C PHE A 79 -8.17 -9.34 9.77
N ARG A 80 -9.09 -9.70 8.89
CA ARG A 80 -9.43 -11.09 8.55
C ARG A 80 -9.65 -11.25 7.05
N VAL A 81 -9.30 -12.41 6.52
CA VAL A 81 -9.76 -12.88 5.21
C VAL A 81 -10.79 -13.98 5.45
N GLY A 82 -12.06 -13.73 5.10
CA GLY A 82 -13.17 -14.52 5.63
C GLY A 82 -13.11 -14.65 7.16
N ASN A 83 -13.09 -15.88 7.65
CA ASN A 83 -12.98 -16.23 9.07
C ASN A 83 -11.54 -16.37 9.58
N LEU A 84 -10.52 -16.28 8.70
CA LEU A 84 -9.13 -16.39 9.08
C LEU A 84 -8.61 -15.04 9.61
N VAL A 85 -8.17 -15.03 10.86
CA VAL A 85 -7.56 -13.85 11.48
C VAL A 85 -6.13 -13.67 10.99
N LEU A 86 -5.84 -12.52 10.38
CA LEU A 86 -4.50 -12.15 9.91
C LEU A 86 -3.72 -11.42 10.99
N ALA A 87 -4.38 -10.47 11.66
CA ALA A 87 -3.79 -9.71 12.76
C ALA A 87 -4.87 -9.14 13.67
N GLU A 88 -4.53 -8.96 14.94
CA GLU A 88 -5.39 -8.37 15.96
C GLU A 88 -4.64 -7.29 16.75
N ASN A 89 -5.38 -6.34 17.32
CA ASN A 89 -4.83 -5.27 18.14
C ASN A 89 -3.78 -4.41 17.41
N VAL A 90 -3.95 -4.22 16.10
CA VAL A 90 -3.09 -3.34 15.30
C VAL A 90 -3.55 -1.90 15.50
N PRO A 91 -2.72 -0.96 15.99
CA PRO A 91 -3.11 0.44 16.10
C PRO A 91 -3.54 0.99 14.74
N ALA A 92 -4.73 1.59 14.68
CA ALA A 92 -5.23 2.12 13.42
C ALA A 92 -4.39 3.30 12.95
N ALA A 93 -4.06 3.29 11.66
CA ALA A 93 -3.20 4.27 11.02
C ALA A 93 -3.75 4.61 9.62
N PRO A 94 -3.35 5.75 9.03
CA PRO A 94 -3.73 6.11 7.67
C PRO A 94 -3.28 5.09 6.62
N LEU A 95 -2.25 4.31 6.91
CA LEU A 95 -1.70 3.33 6.01
C LEU A 95 -1.00 2.27 6.88
N LEU A 96 -1.17 1.00 6.56
CA LEU A 96 -0.63 -0.15 7.27
C LEU A 96 -0.09 -1.17 6.29
N THR A 97 0.92 -1.91 6.71
CA THR A 97 1.42 -3.10 6.02
C THR A 97 1.71 -4.20 7.05
N PRO A 98 1.80 -5.49 6.72
CA PRO A 98 2.02 -6.57 7.68
C PRO A 98 3.27 -6.39 8.56
N VAL A 99 4.26 -5.59 8.13
CA VAL A 99 5.39 -5.22 9.01
C VAL A 99 4.94 -4.42 10.24
N ASP A 100 3.79 -3.74 10.18
CA ASP A 100 3.20 -2.98 11.28
C ASP A 100 2.34 -3.84 12.21
N PHE A 101 2.05 -5.12 11.89
CA PHE A 101 1.01 -5.88 12.57
C PHE A 101 1.37 -6.31 14.00
N THR A 102 2.64 -6.53 14.29
CA THR A 102 3.08 -6.97 15.61
C THR A 102 3.58 -5.81 16.48
N ALA A 103 3.35 -5.89 17.79
CA ALA A 103 3.85 -4.89 18.72
C ALA A 103 5.39 -4.82 18.75
N GLU A 104 6.07 -5.95 18.53
CA GLU A 104 7.53 -5.99 18.46
C GLU A 104 8.06 -5.28 17.22
N ALA A 105 7.53 -5.59 16.03
CA ALA A 105 7.94 -4.91 14.81
C ALA A 105 7.70 -3.39 14.90
N ARG A 106 6.55 -2.97 15.44
CA ARG A 106 6.29 -1.54 15.70
C ARG A 106 7.31 -0.90 16.64
N ARG A 107 7.79 -1.59 17.68
CA ARG A 107 8.86 -1.06 18.55
C ARG A 107 10.17 -0.86 17.78
N GLN A 108 10.53 -1.79 16.91
CA GLN A 108 11.73 -1.69 16.08
C GLN A 108 11.61 -0.53 15.08
N LEU A 109 10.46 -0.35 14.43
CA LEU A 109 10.21 0.77 13.51
C LEU A 109 10.44 2.14 14.19
N HIS A 110 10.23 2.23 15.51
CA HIS A 110 10.48 3.45 16.28
C HIS A 110 11.95 3.67 16.68
N SER A 111 12.81 2.64 16.68
CA SER A 111 14.24 2.83 16.99
C SER A 111 14.98 3.58 15.88
N GLY A 112 14.59 3.33 14.62
CA GLY A 112 15.25 3.90 13.44
C GLY A 112 16.73 3.52 13.34
N GLY A 113 17.49 4.31 12.58
CA GLY A 113 18.93 4.20 12.39
C GLY A 113 19.48 5.43 11.67
N THR A 114 20.71 5.36 11.16
CA THR A 114 21.29 6.42 10.32
C THR A 114 21.72 5.86 8.97
N ASP A 115 21.63 6.66 7.92
CA ASP A 115 22.15 6.29 6.61
C ASP A 115 23.64 6.62 6.44
N ASN A 116 24.18 6.40 5.23
CA ASN A 116 25.57 6.72 4.88
C ASN A 116 25.92 8.22 4.96
N GLU A 117 24.91 9.08 5.08
CA GLU A 117 25.08 10.50 5.29
C GLU A 117 25.07 10.88 6.78
N ASN A 118 24.99 9.90 7.70
CA ASN A 118 24.80 10.09 9.14
C ASN A 118 23.54 10.88 9.50
N LEU A 119 22.50 10.75 8.67
CA LEU A 119 21.20 11.35 8.90
C LEU A 119 20.22 10.26 9.36
N GLU A 120 19.32 10.61 10.28
CA GLU A 120 18.32 9.68 10.80
C GLU A 120 17.40 9.16 9.68
N THR A 121 17.13 7.87 9.73
CA THR A 121 16.24 7.17 8.82
C THR A 121 15.59 6.00 9.55
N HIS A 122 14.62 5.38 8.90
CA HIS A 122 13.96 4.15 9.34
C HIS A 122 14.04 3.07 8.26
N ARG A 123 14.61 3.39 7.09
CA ARG A 123 14.62 2.52 5.93
C ARG A 123 15.29 1.17 6.20
N GLY A 124 16.44 1.18 6.85
CA GLY A 124 17.14 -0.08 7.16
C GLY A 124 16.35 -1.00 8.08
N ILE A 125 15.51 -0.46 8.97
CA ILE A 125 14.63 -1.28 9.82
C ILE A 125 13.41 -1.78 9.05
N GLU A 126 12.86 -0.99 8.12
CA GLU A 126 11.80 -1.47 7.23
C GLU A 126 12.29 -2.64 6.35
N GLU A 127 13.49 -2.52 5.79
CA GLU A 127 14.12 -3.59 4.99
C GLU A 127 14.40 -4.83 5.84
N ASP A 128 14.96 -4.67 7.04
CA ASP A 128 15.19 -5.78 7.97
C ASP A 128 13.88 -6.49 8.35
N LEU A 129 12.82 -5.75 8.64
CA LEU A 129 11.51 -6.34 8.94
C LEU A 129 10.87 -7.00 7.72
N ALA A 130 11.04 -6.44 6.51
CA ALA A 130 10.56 -7.09 5.29
C ALA A 130 11.26 -8.44 5.07
N GLU A 131 12.57 -8.52 5.35
CA GLU A 131 13.39 -9.72 5.16
C GLU A 131 13.24 -10.77 6.27
N ASN A 132 13.07 -10.33 7.53
CA ASN A 132 13.22 -11.19 8.70
C ASN A 132 11.95 -11.36 9.55
N ASN A 133 10.84 -10.69 9.22
CA ASN A 133 9.57 -10.87 9.92
C ASN A 133 8.73 -11.98 9.27
N ALA A 134 8.88 -13.21 9.78
CA ALA A 134 8.14 -14.38 9.29
C ALA A 134 6.61 -14.17 9.25
N ILE A 135 6.04 -13.47 10.25
CA ILE A 135 4.59 -13.18 10.28
C ILE A 135 4.19 -12.30 9.09
N ALA A 136 4.94 -11.22 8.84
CA ALA A 136 4.65 -10.32 7.72
C ALA A 136 4.78 -11.07 6.38
N ILE A 137 5.86 -11.84 6.21
CA ILE A 137 6.10 -12.61 5.00
C ILE A 137 4.99 -13.65 4.78
N ASN A 138 4.65 -14.45 5.79
CA ASN A 138 3.65 -15.51 5.67
C ASN A 138 2.24 -14.96 5.37
N ILE A 139 1.87 -13.82 5.98
CA ILE A 139 0.61 -13.13 5.68
C ILE A 139 0.61 -12.64 4.22
N THR A 140 1.65 -11.94 3.79
CA THR A 140 1.76 -11.43 2.42
C THR A 140 1.68 -12.56 1.40
N ARG A 141 2.44 -13.65 1.60
CA ARG A 141 2.42 -14.81 0.70
C ARG A 141 1.03 -15.46 0.60
N LEU A 142 0.35 -15.63 1.74
CA LEU A 142 -1.00 -16.21 1.74
C LEU A 142 -1.99 -15.30 1.01
N LEU A 143 -1.95 -13.99 1.26
CA LEU A 143 -2.82 -13.03 0.57
C LEU A 143 -2.57 -13.02 -0.94
N SER A 144 -1.31 -13.04 -1.37
CA SER A 144 -0.96 -13.14 -2.78
C SER A 144 -1.45 -14.45 -3.42
N ALA A 145 -1.34 -15.59 -2.71
CA ALA A 145 -1.82 -16.87 -3.23
C ALA A 145 -3.34 -17.01 -3.27
N LEU A 146 -4.06 -16.27 -2.42
CA LEU A 146 -5.53 -16.20 -2.40
C LEU A 146 -6.10 -15.20 -3.41
N ALA A 147 -5.29 -14.26 -3.88
CA ALA A 147 -5.73 -13.24 -4.84
C ALA A 147 -6.09 -13.90 -6.18
N GLU A 148 -7.05 -13.33 -6.90
CA GLU A 148 -7.54 -13.85 -8.19
C GLU A 148 -6.38 -14.05 -9.19
N GLN A 149 -5.44 -13.12 -9.22
CA GLN A 149 -4.27 -13.19 -10.09
C GLN A 149 -3.14 -13.97 -9.42
N ASP A 150 -2.68 -15.04 -10.07
CA ASP A 150 -1.64 -15.97 -9.58
C ASP A 150 -0.26 -15.32 -9.32
N ASN A 151 -0.04 -14.11 -9.83
CA ASN A 151 1.21 -13.40 -9.65
C ASN A 151 0.97 -11.92 -9.97
N PRO A 152 0.68 -11.05 -8.97
CA PRO A 152 0.72 -9.61 -9.19
C PRO A 152 2.18 -9.25 -9.45
N GLY A 153 2.61 -9.42 -10.70
CA GLY A 153 3.99 -9.24 -11.17
C GLY A 153 4.44 -7.77 -11.13
N SER A 154 3.63 -6.90 -10.55
CA SER A 154 3.94 -5.51 -10.24
C SER A 154 3.31 -5.17 -8.91
N SER A 155 4.02 -4.39 -8.09
CA SER A 155 3.52 -3.80 -6.85
C SER A 155 2.44 -2.72 -7.08
N GLU A 156 1.77 -2.75 -8.25
CA GLU A 156 0.85 -1.72 -8.73
C GLU A 156 -0.58 -2.25 -8.90
N GLU A 157 -0.81 -3.56 -8.79
CA GLU A 157 -2.13 -4.16 -8.94
C GLU A 157 -2.73 -4.56 -7.58
N THR A 158 -3.99 -4.21 -7.38
CA THR A 158 -4.76 -4.60 -6.20
C THR A 158 -4.79 -6.12 -6.03
N LEU A 159 -4.60 -6.57 -4.79
CA LEU A 159 -4.85 -7.96 -4.42
C LEU A 159 -6.37 -8.19 -4.25
N GLU A 160 -7.05 -8.56 -5.32
CA GLU A 160 -8.47 -8.90 -5.27
C GLU A 160 -8.68 -10.34 -4.77
N ILE A 161 -9.36 -10.52 -3.64
CA ILE A 161 -9.79 -11.84 -3.16
C ILE A 161 -11.30 -11.98 -3.42
N THR A 162 -11.69 -12.89 -4.31
CA THR A 162 -13.09 -13.02 -4.71
C THR A 162 -13.95 -13.62 -3.59
N GLN A 163 -15.25 -13.31 -3.62
CA GLN A 163 -16.21 -13.88 -2.66
C GLN A 163 -16.24 -15.42 -2.73
N ARG A 164 -16.07 -16.00 -3.93
CA ARG A 164 -15.99 -17.46 -4.13
C ARG A 164 -14.79 -18.06 -3.40
N THR A 165 -13.62 -17.42 -3.46
CA THR A 165 -12.44 -17.83 -2.69
C THR A 165 -12.70 -17.73 -1.18
N ILE A 166 -13.34 -16.64 -0.73
CA ILE A 166 -13.70 -16.44 0.69
C ILE A 166 -14.69 -17.51 1.19
N ASP A 167 -15.67 -17.89 0.39
CA ASP A 167 -16.68 -18.89 0.77
C ASP A 167 -16.06 -20.30 0.89
N GLN A 168 -15.16 -20.66 -0.03
CA GLN A 168 -14.40 -21.91 0.04
C GLN A 168 -13.44 -21.94 1.24
N LEU A 169 -12.72 -20.84 1.46
CA LEU A 169 -11.87 -20.64 2.64
C LEU A 169 -12.68 -20.84 3.93
N ASN A 170 -13.84 -20.21 4.05
CA ASN A 170 -14.70 -20.32 5.22
C ASN A 170 -15.21 -21.75 5.43
N SER A 171 -15.53 -22.44 4.34
CA SER A 171 -15.95 -23.85 4.38
C SER A 171 -14.83 -24.75 4.88
N TYR A 172 -13.60 -24.55 4.41
CA TYR A 172 -12.42 -25.25 4.91
C TYR A 172 -12.16 -24.99 6.40
N LEU A 173 -12.25 -23.73 6.83
CA LEU A 173 -11.98 -23.33 8.21
C LEU A 173 -13.03 -23.83 9.22
N ALA A 174 -14.24 -24.14 8.75
CA ALA A 174 -15.34 -24.66 9.56
C ALA A 174 -15.16 -26.13 9.96
N ASP A 175 -14.30 -26.88 9.27
CA ASP A 175 -13.95 -28.25 9.63
C ASP A 175 -12.84 -28.26 10.70
N ASP A 176 -13.21 -28.64 11.92
CA ASP A 176 -12.28 -28.71 13.05
C ASP A 176 -11.19 -29.80 12.92
N SER A 177 -11.30 -30.69 11.93
CA SER A 177 -10.23 -31.64 11.61
C SER A 177 -9.07 -30.99 10.85
N ASN A 178 -9.29 -29.83 10.22
CA ASN A 178 -8.25 -29.08 9.53
C ASN A 178 -7.30 -28.39 10.52
N PRO A 179 -5.98 -28.47 10.29
CA PRO A 179 -5.02 -27.79 11.15
C PRO A 179 -5.18 -26.26 11.04
N ARG A 180 -5.00 -25.57 12.17
CA ARG A 180 -5.04 -24.11 12.20
C ARG A 180 -3.81 -23.52 11.50
N ILE A 181 -4.00 -22.39 10.84
CA ILE A 181 -2.93 -21.63 10.21
C ILE A 181 -2.22 -20.80 11.29
N ASP A 182 -0.91 -20.96 11.39
CA ASP A 182 -0.05 -20.22 12.32
C ASP A 182 0.99 -19.43 11.51
N PHE A 183 0.82 -18.11 11.44
CA PHE A 183 1.74 -17.22 10.72
C PHE A 183 3.09 -17.05 11.42
N SER A 184 3.25 -17.50 12.67
CA SER A 184 4.47 -17.30 13.45
C SER A 184 5.55 -18.37 13.22
N VAL A 185 5.22 -19.45 12.52
CA VAL A 185 6.20 -20.48 12.15
C VAL A 185 7.22 -19.95 11.12
N SER A 186 8.33 -20.65 10.94
CA SER A 186 9.32 -20.27 9.91
C SER A 186 8.69 -20.27 8.52
N THR A 187 9.22 -19.44 7.62
CA THR A 187 8.74 -19.34 6.23
C THR A 187 8.79 -20.70 5.51
N GLU A 188 9.84 -21.50 5.76
CA GLU A 188 9.99 -22.88 5.28
C GLU A 188 8.89 -23.81 5.83
N SER A 189 8.59 -23.74 7.13
CA SER A 189 7.52 -24.56 7.72
C SER A 189 6.13 -24.14 7.19
N PHE A 190 5.95 -22.84 6.93
CA PHE A 190 4.70 -22.30 6.41
C PHE A 190 4.46 -22.70 4.95
N SER A 191 5.50 -22.88 4.14
CA SER A 191 5.36 -23.26 2.72
C SER A 191 5.61 -24.72 2.39
N ARG A 192 5.71 -25.62 3.37
CA ARG A 192 5.90 -27.05 3.08
C ARG A 192 4.75 -27.64 2.23
N PRO A 193 5.01 -28.44 1.19
CA PRO A 193 6.32 -28.64 0.55
C PRO A 193 6.71 -27.42 -0.29
N ASP A 194 8.00 -27.06 -0.26
CA ASP A 194 8.47 -25.88 -1.00
C ASP A 194 8.45 -26.04 -2.53
N ASN A 195 8.45 -27.28 -3.03
CA ASN A 195 8.28 -27.59 -4.45
C ASN A 195 7.18 -28.62 -4.60
N VAL A 196 6.19 -28.36 -5.44
CA VAL A 196 5.07 -29.27 -5.71
C VAL A 196 5.41 -30.15 -6.90
N SER A 197 5.15 -31.45 -6.77
CA SER A 197 5.29 -32.40 -7.87
C SER A 197 4.36 -33.59 -7.66
N ASN A 198 4.21 -34.43 -8.69
CA ASN A 198 3.42 -35.65 -8.55
C ASN A 198 3.96 -36.61 -7.47
N ASP A 199 5.25 -36.53 -7.11
CA ASP A 199 5.87 -37.39 -6.09
C ASP A 199 5.39 -37.06 -4.67
N ASN A 200 4.91 -35.83 -4.44
CA ASN A 200 4.38 -35.39 -3.15
C ASN A 200 2.86 -35.23 -3.13
N ARG A 201 2.18 -35.84 -4.11
CA ARG A 201 0.72 -35.93 -4.17
C ARG A 201 0.27 -37.36 -3.94
N ASP A 202 -0.84 -37.51 -3.24
CA ASP A 202 -1.50 -38.79 -3.04
C ASP A 202 -2.02 -39.30 -4.41
N PRO A 203 -1.72 -40.55 -4.78
CA PRO A 203 -2.05 -41.07 -6.11
C PRO A 203 -3.56 -41.22 -6.34
N GLU A 204 -4.35 -41.35 -5.28
CA GLU A 204 -5.80 -41.57 -5.37
C GLU A 204 -6.56 -40.25 -5.33
N THR A 205 -6.17 -39.32 -4.47
CA THR A 205 -6.91 -38.05 -4.30
C THR A 205 -6.29 -36.89 -5.06
N GLY A 206 -4.99 -36.95 -5.34
CA GLY A 206 -4.22 -35.82 -5.86
C GLY A 206 -3.82 -34.80 -4.80
N ASP A 207 -4.24 -34.97 -3.55
CA ASP A 207 -3.94 -34.04 -2.46
C ASP A 207 -2.46 -34.10 -2.07
N LEU A 208 -1.92 -32.98 -1.59
CA LEU A 208 -0.55 -32.95 -1.08
C LEU A 208 -0.35 -33.90 0.13
N ILE A 209 0.80 -34.57 0.17
CA ILE A 209 1.24 -35.43 1.26
C ILE A 209 1.99 -34.60 2.31
N ASP A 210 1.48 -34.60 3.56
CA ASP A 210 2.02 -33.82 4.70
C ASP A 210 2.33 -32.33 4.40
N PRO A 211 1.41 -31.58 3.77
CA PRO A 211 1.59 -30.15 3.54
C PRO A 211 1.48 -29.36 4.84
N SER A 212 2.01 -28.13 4.81
CA SER A 212 1.69 -27.12 5.81
C SER A 212 0.18 -26.84 5.86
N PRO A 213 -0.34 -26.30 6.98
CA PRO A 213 -1.74 -25.88 7.04
C PRO A 213 -2.15 -24.89 5.94
N ALA A 214 -1.22 -24.01 5.52
CA ALA A 214 -1.47 -23.04 4.47
C ALA A 214 -1.56 -23.68 3.08
N ASN A 215 -0.61 -24.57 2.73
CA ASN A 215 -0.68 -25.27 1.45
C ASN A 215 -1.84 -26.26 1.38
N ARG A 216 -2.22 -26.88 2.52
CA ARG A 216 -3.44 -27.70 2.59
C ARG A 216 -4.69 -26.90 2.27
N LEU A 217 -4.80 -25.69 2.81
CA LEU A 217 -5.90 -24.77 2.51
C LEU A 217 -5.89 -24.41 1.01
N LEU A 218 -4.77 -23.93 0.49
CA LEU A 218 -4.69 -23.45 -0.90
C LEU A 218 -4.96 -24.59 -1.91
N ASP A 219 -4.44 -25.79 -1.67
CA ASP A 219 -4.66 -26.98 -2.52
C ASP A 219 -6.13 -27.43 -2.51
N SER A 220 -6.93 -27.00 -1.53
CA SER A 220 -8.36 -27.32 -1.40
C SER A 220 -9.31 -26.29 -2.04
N ILE A 221 -8.81 -25.10 -2.42
CA ILE A 221 -9.61 -24.04 -3.02
C ILE A 221 -9.55 -24.16 -4.55
N CYS A 222 -10.70 -24.13 -5.21
CA CYS A 222 -10.75 -23.93 -6.66
C CYS A 222 -10.85 -22.44 -7.00
N PHE A 223 -9.90 -21.94 -7.77
CA PHE A 223 -9.85 -20.54 -8.21
C PHE A 223 -10.55 -20.32 -9.55
N GLU A 224 -10.99 -21.38 -10.23
CA GLU A 224 -11.76 -21.30 -11.47
C GLU A 224 -13.26 -21.06 -11.21
N PRO A 225 -14.01 -20.60 -12.23
CA PRO A 225 -15.46 -20.40 -12.14
C PRO A 225 -16.23 -21.63 -11.66
N GLU A 226 -17.44 -21.41 -11.13
CA GLU A 226 -18.29 -22.51 -10.69
C GLU A 226 -18.65 -23.44 -11.87
N GLY A 227 -18.39 -24.74 -11.71
CA GLY A 227 -18.64 -25.75 -12.73
C GLY A 227 -17.52 -25.93 -13.76
N ASP A 228 -16.36 -25.29 -13.55
CA ASP A 228 -15.17 -25.54 -14.36
C ASP A 228 -14.62 -26.96 -14.12
N GLU A 229 -14.16 -27.62 -15.19
CA GLU A 229 -13.60 -28.98 -15.15
C GLU A 229 -12.35 -29.07 -14.26
N LEU A 230 -11.59 -27.97 -14.13
CA LEU A 230 -10.42 -27.88 -13.27
C LEU A 230 -10.77 -27.90 -11.78
N CYS A 231 -12.05 -27.67 -11.42
CA CYS A 231 -12.54 -27.80 -10.05
C CYS A 231 -13.02 -29.22 -9.70
N GLU A 232 -13.03 -30.16 -10.66
CA GLU A 232 -13.47 -31.53 -10.40
C GLU A 232 -12.41 -32.37 -9.66
N ALA A 233 -12.82 -33.54 -9.16
CA ALA A 233 -11.86 -34.46 -8.56
C ALA A 233 -10.96 -35.03 -9.68
N PRO A 234 -9.62 -35.01 -9.50
CA PRO A 234 -8.73 -35.50 -10.53
C PRO A 234 -8.92 -37.02 -10.73
N PRO A 235 -8.82 -37.54 -11.97
CA PRO A 235 -8.74 -38.98 -12.21
C PRO A 235 -7.67 -39.62 -11.34
N THR A 236 -7.99 -40.73 -10.69
CA THR A 236 -7.06 -41.45 -9.80
C THR A 236 -5.95 -42.12 -10.61
N GLN A 237 -4.79 -42.35 -10.00
CA GLN A 237 -3.73 -43.12 -10.66
C GLN A 237 -4.20 -44.54 -11.01
N SER A 238 -5.03 -45.14 -10.14
CA SER A 238 -5.63 -46.44 -10.39
C SER A 238 -6.55 -46.46 -11.62
N GLU A 239 -7.32 -45.39 -11.89
CA GLU A 239 -8.15 -45.28 -13.10
C GLU A 239 -7.29 -45.18 -14.36
N ILE A 240 -6.21 -44.38 -14.30
CA ILE A 240 -5.26 -44.22 -15.40
C ILE A 240 -4.56 -45.55 -15.71
N ASP A 241 -4.07 -46.25 -14.69
CA ASP A 241 -3.34 -47.51 -14.84
C ASP A 241 -4.22 -48.65 -15.40
N ASN A 242 -5.53 -48.58 -15.19
CA ASN A 242 -6.51 -49.54 -15.71
C ASN A 242 -7.01 -49.20 -17.12
N ALA A 243 -6.82 -47.97 -17.59
CA ALA A 243 -7.15 -47.55 -18.95
C ALA A 243 -6.08 -48.03 -19.95
N SER A 244 -6.34 -47.87 -21.25
CA SER A 244 -5.37 -48.22 -22.29
C SER A 244 -5.54 -47.37 -23.54
N GLY A 245 -4.44 -47.12 -24.25
CA GLY A 245 -4.45 -46.32 -25.48
C GLY A 245 -4.85 -44.87 -25.22
N GLU A 246 -5.69 -44.31 -26.09
CA GLU A 246 -6.12 -42.91 -26.07
C GLU A 246 -6.77 -42.51 -24.74
N GLN A 247 -7.62 -43.37 -24.17
CA GLN A 247 -8.28 -43.09 -22.89
C GLN A 247 -7.30 -42.92 -21.72
N GLN A 248 -6.18 -43.65 -21.73
CA GLN A 248 -5.16 -43.51 -20.68
C GLN A 248 -4.44 -42.16 -20.78
N GLU A 249 -4.18 -41.69 -22.00
CA GLU A 249 -3.58 -40.39 -22.27
C GLU A 249 -4.53 -39.26 -21.85
N GLU A 250 -5.81 -39.35 -22.23
CA GLU A 250 -6.85 -38.40 -21.84
C GLU A 250 -6.97 -38.23 -20.32
N LEU A 251 -7.09 -39.34 -19.57
CA LEU A 251 -7.18 -39.29 -18.10
C LEU A 251 -5.90 -38.74 -17.44
N SER A 252 -4.74 -39.04 -18.03
CA SER A 252 -3.45 -38.52 -17.54
C SER A 252 -3.33 -37.01 -17.75
N ASP A 253 -3.78 -36.52 -18.90
CA ASP A 253 -3.78 -35.09 -19.23
C ASP A 253 -4.80 -34.34 -18.37
N GLU A 254 -6.01 -34.89 -18.20
CA GLU A 254 -7.05 -34.35 -17.32
C GLU A 254 -6.56 -34.24 -15.87
N ARG A 255 -5.98 -35.31 -15.32
CA ARG A 255 -5.36 -35.28 -13.98
C ARG A 255 -4.30 -34.20 -13.90
N SER A 256 -3.42 -34.10 -14.88
CA SER A 256 -2.34 -33.12 -14.88
C SER A 256 -2.87 -31.69 -14.90
N ASN A 257 -3.89 -31.41 -15.71
CA ASN A 257 -4.51 -30.10 -15.81
C ASN A 257 -5.17 -29.68 -14.49
N ILE A 258 -5.97 -30.56 -13.88
CA ILE A 258 -6.62 -30.31 -12.58
C ILE A 258 -5.57 -30.06 -11.49
N LEU A 259 -4.53 -30.89 -11.41
CA LEU A 259 -3.51 -30.75 -10.36
C LEU A 259 -2.62 -29.51 -10.53
N ASN A 260 -2.39 -29.07 -11.77
CA ASN A 260 -1.63 -27.85 -12.07
C ASN A 260 -2.45 -26.58 -11.79
N ALA A 261 -3.78 -26.66 -11.82
CA ALA A 261 -4.67 -25.54 -11.46
C ALA A 261 -4.76 -25.31 -9.93
N ARG A 262 -4.41 -26.32 -9.11
CA ARG A 262 -4.37 -26.18 -7.65
C ARG A 262 -3.20 -25.30 -7.22
N ARG A 263 -3.49 -24.27 -6.44
CA ARG A 263 -2.49 -23.29 -5.99
C ARG A 263 -1.78 -23.74 -4.71
N THR A 264 -0.54 -23.30 -4.56
CA THR A 264 0.24 -23.42 -3.33
C THR A 264 1.13 -22.19 -3.14
N LEU A 265 1.84 -22.13 -2.01
CA LEU A 265 2.82 -21.09 -1.73
C LEU A 265 4.11 -21.19 -2.57
N GLU A 266 4.22 -22.17 -3.48
CA GLU A 266 5.27 -22.19 -4.51
C GLU A 266 5.11 -21.01 -5.49
N GLY A 267 3.87 -20.64 -5.84
CA GLY A 267 3.58 -19.47 -6.68
C GLY A 267 3.82 -18.13 -5.99
N ALA A 268 3.61 -18.07 -4.67
CA ALA A 268 3.86 -16.90 -3.84
C ALA A 268 5.19 -17.03 -3.09
N THR A 269 6.31 -16.84 -3.79
CA THR A 269 7.65 -17.08 -3.22
C THR A 269 7.98 -16.11 -2.07
N THR A 270 8.85 -16.56 -1.16
CA THR A 270 9.40 -15.70 -0.08
C THR A 270 10.11 -14.46 -0.64
N GLY A 271 10.85 -14.61 -1.75
CA GLY A 271 11.56 -13.48 -2.39
C GLY A 271 10.60 -12.39 -2.86
N ASN A 272 9.52 -12.78 -3.55
CA ASN A 272 8.51 -11.84 -4.03
C ASN A 272 7.83 -11.11 -2.86
N ALA A 273 7.50 -11.83 -1.78
CA ALA A 273 6.90 -11.21 -0.60
C ALA A 273 7.83 -10.22 0.11
N ILE A 274 9.13 -10.52 0.19
CA ILE A 274 10.14 -9.59 0.73
C ILE A 274 10.25 -8.33 -0.14
N GLU A 275 10.35 -8.50 -1.45
CA GLU A 275 10.41 -7.39 -2.41
C GLU A 275 9.17 -6.51 -2.31
N PHE A 276 7.99 -7.13 -2.30
CA PHE A 276 6.70 -6.48 -2.13
C PHE A 276 6.64 -5.65 -0.84
N LEU A 277 6.94 -6.24 0.32
CA LEU A 277 6.92 -5.52 1.61
C LEU A 277 7.93 -4.36 1.65
N SER A 278 9.12 -4.57 1.08
CA SER A 278 10.16 -3.55 1.00
C SER A 278 9.75 -2.40 0.08
N GLN A 279 9.10 -2.69 -1.04
CA GLN A 279 8.63 -1.69 -1.99
C GLN A 279 7.40 -0.93 -1.46
N ASP A 280 6.45 -1.63 -0.86
CA ASP A 280 5.24 -1.07 -0.25
C ASP A 280 5.55 -0.02 0.84
N THR A 281 6.52 -0.32 1.72
CA THR A 281 6.99 0.65 2.73
C THR A 281 7.71 1.85 2.13
N LEU A 282 8.40 1.67 1.00
CA LEU A 282 9.06 2.74 0.25
C LEU A 282 8.04 3.66 -0.43
N ASP A 283 7.04 3.08 -1.08
CA ASP A 283 6.00 3.82 -1.79
C ASP A 283 5.15 4.63 -0.83
N PHE A 284 4.76 4.05 0.30
CA PHE A 284 4.13 4.78 1.40
C PHE A 284 4.91 6.04 1.77
N ARG A 285 6.23 5.90 1.95
CA ARG A 285 7.10 7.00 2.36
C ARG A 285 7.11 8.09 1.28
N ASN A 286 7.16 7.69 0.02
CA ASN A 286 7.16 8.60 -1.11
C ASN A 286 5.82 9.34 -1.21
N ASP A 287 4.70 8.63 -1.07
CA ASP A 287 3.34 9.18 -1.11
C ASP A 287 3.13 10.23 -0.03
N LEU A 288 3.47 9.94 1.22
CA LEU A 288 3.41 10.93 2.29
C LEU A 288 4.35 12.12 2.06
N ALA A 289 5.50 11.88 1.43
CA ALA A 289 6.47 12.92 1.13
C ALA A 289 6.03 13.83 -0.03
N THR A 290 5.10 13.42 -0.91
CA THR A 290 4.65 14.23 -2.07
C THR A 290 4.06 15.57 -1.65
N ALA A 291 3.40 15.61 -0.49
CA ALA A 291 2.82 16.82 0.05
C ALA A 291 3.87 17.87 0.45
N PHE A 292 5.14 17.50 0.59
CA PHE A 292 6.21 18.37 1.09
C PHE A 292 7.23 18.73 0.00
N TYR A 293 7.70 19.96 0.02
CA TYR A 293 8.73 20.46 -0.90
C TYR A 293 9.64 21.47 -0.20
N LEU A 294 10.78 21.77 -0.82
CA LEU A 294 11.69 22.82 -0.37
C LEU A 294 11.44 24.11 -1.16
N ASP A 295 11.52 25.25 -0.47
CA ASP A 295 11.44 26.59 -1.04
C ASP A 295 12.68 27.41 -0.62
N PRO A 296 13.58 27.78 -1.54
CA PRO A 296 13.52 27.45 -2.97
C PRO A 296 13.75 25.95 -3.21
N GLY A 297 13.20 25.42 -4.31
CA GLY A 297 13.38 23.99 -4.69
C GLY A 297 14.69 23.71 -5.43
N THR A 298 15.21 24.71 -6.14
CA THR A 298 16.54 24.73 -6.76
C THR A 298 17.15 26.12 -6.54
N LEU A 299 18.47 26.21 -6.51
CA LEU A 299 19.14 27.49 -6.32
C LEU A 299 20.37 27.61 -7.20
N THR A 300 20.53 28.73 -7.89
CA THR A 300 21.76 29.09 -8.61
C THR A 300 22.38 30.30 -7.94
N ILE A 301 23.68 30.23 -7.65
CA ILE A 301 24.45 31.31 -7.01
C ILE A 301 25.73 31.61 -7.80
N SER A 302 26.27 32.82 -7.65
CA SER A 302 27.52 33.18 -8.32
C SER A 302 28.72 32.47 -7.68
N PRO A 303 29.85 32.31 -8.41
CA PRO A 303 31.09 31.77 -7.87
C PRO A 303 31.69 32.57 -6.70
N SER A 304 31.25 33.81 -6.46
CA SER A 304 31.69 34.65 -5.34
C SER A 304 30.69 34.70 -4.18
N ASP A 305 29.51 34.08 -4.30
CA ASP A 305 28.48 34.15 -3.26
C ASP A 305 28.78 33.17 -2.12
N GLY A 306 29.23 33.73 -0.99
CA GLY A 306 29.41 33.01 0.28
C GLY A 306 28.40 33.43 1.35
N ARG A 307 27.31 34.11 0.98
CA ARG A 307 26.31 34.55 1.94
C ARG A 307 25.54 33.37 2.51
N ILE A 308 25.01 33.56 3.72
CA ILE A 308 24.04 32.65 4.30
C ILE A 308 22.76 32.72 3.45
N ARG A 309 22.27 31.54 3.07
CA ARG A 309 21.03 31.30 2.34
C ARG A 309 20.13 30.45 3.21
N THR A 310 18.83 30.56 2.99
CA THR A 310 17.81 29.82 3.73
C THR A 310 16.99 29.00 2.76
N VAL A 311 16.67 27.77 3.15
CA VAL A 311 15.66 26.93 2.51
C VAL A 311 14.62 26.55 3.55
N ALA A 312 13.36 26.54 3.16
CA ALA A 312 12.24 26.21 4.04
C ALA A 312 11.51 24.96 3.54
N ILE A 313 11.07 24.10 4.45
CA ILE A 313 10.10 23.06 4.14
C ILE A 313 8.73 23.71 3.98
N LYS A 314 8.01 23.36 2.92
CA LYS A 314 6.65 23.79 2.64
C LYS A 314 5.77 22.58 2.39
N ARG A 315 4.45 22.77 2.52
CA ARG A 315 3.44 21.74 2.27
C ARG A 315 2.39 22.22 1.27
N THR A 316 2.04 21.38 0.31
CA THR A 316 1.01 21.65 -0.70
C THR A 316 -0.40 21.57 -0.10
N GLY A 317 -1.32 22.42 -0.56
CA GLY A 317 -2.75 22.30 -0.29
C GLY A 317 -3.23 22.62 1.14
N SER A 318 -2.32 22.87 2.08
CA SER A 318 -2.68 23.24 3.46
C SER A 318 -1.76 24.34 4.00
N SER A 319 -2.35 25.30 4.71
CA SER A 319 -1.60 26.25 5.52
C SER A 319 -1.18 25.57 6.83
N GLY A 320 0.03 25.01 6.84
CA GLY A 320 0.67 24.56 8.08
C GLY A 320 0.83 23.05 8.24
N PHE A 321 1.92 22.70 8.90
CA PHE A 321 2.29 21.39 9.40
C PHE A 321 3.19 21.62 10.62
N SER A 322 3.31 20.66 11.52
CA SER A 322 4.25 20.73 12.63
C SER A 322 5.34 19.68 12.46
N LEU A 323 6.59 20.09 12.65
CA LEU A 323 7.74 19.20 12.59
C LEU A 323 8.01 18.60 13.97
N LYS A 324 7.93 17.28 14.07
CA LYS A 324 8.40 16.51 15.22
C LYS A 324 9.92 16.63 15.34
N ARG A 325 10.63 16.53 14.21
CA ARG A 325 12.10 16.65 14.10
C ARG A 325 12.51 17.27 12.78
N LEU A 326 13.68 17.92 12.78
CA LEU A 326 14.33 18.51 11.62
C LEU A 326 15.84 18.40 11.79
N GLU A 327 16.53 17.93 10.76
CA GLU A 327 17.99 17.88 10.67
C GLU A 327 18.41 18.18 9.22
N ALA A 328 19.66 18.58 9.04
CA ALA A 328 20.18 18.86 7.70
C ALA A 328 21.66 18.58 7.59
N LYS A 329 22.10 18.27 6.37
CA LYS A 329 23.51 18.10 6.04
C LYS A 329 23.82 18.70 4.67
N ALA A 330 24.96 19.37 4.58
CA ALA A 330 25.53 19.77 3.31
C ALA A 330 26.38 18.63 2.74
N LYS A 331 26.07 18.20 1.51
CA LYS A 331 26.80 17.20 0.74
C LYS A 331 27.61 17.89 -0.35
N GLY A 332 28.86 17.44 -0.52
CA GLY A 332 29.84 18.04 -1.42
C GLY A 332 30.87 18.89 -0.68
N THR A 333 31.98 19.20 -1.35
CA THR A 333 33.06 20.04 -0.80
C THR A 333 32.66 21.51 -0.81
N GLY A 334 33.03 22.25 0.23
CA GLY A 334 32.83 23.71 0.26
C GLY A 334 31.42 24.16 0.62
N TRP A 335 30.60 23.30 1.24
CA TRP A 335 29.26 23.63 1.70
C TRP A 335 29.12 23.33 3.19
N ALA A 336 28.37 24.16 3.91
CA ALA A 336 28.10 23.95 5.32
C ALA A 336 26.68 24.38 5.70
N VAL A 337 26.09 23.64 6.63
CA VAL A 337 24.87 24.05 7.32
C VAL A 337 25.27 25.07 8.39
N HIS A 338 24.61 26.21 8.40
CA HIS A 338 24.78 27.28 9.38
C HIS A 338 23.88 27.07 10.60
N SER A 339 22.59 26.85 10.36
CA SER A 339 21.59 26.67 11.41
C SER A 339 20.42 25.81 10.90
N VAL A 340 19.69 25.21 11.84
CA VAL A 340 18.47 24.44 11.58
C VAL A 340 17.41 24.92 12.57
N ASP A 341 16.31 25.46 12.06
CA ASP A 341 15.16 25.91 12.86
C ASP A 341 13.96 24.99 12.62
N ARG A 342 13.71 24.10 13.58
CA ARG A 342 12.58 23.17 13.53
C ARG A 342 11.22 23.88 13.63
N GLN A 343 11.14 25.00 14.36
CA GLN A 343 9.86 25.69 14.57
C GLN A 343 9.41 26.37 13.28
N GLU A 344 10.34 27.04 12.61
CA GLU A 344 10.08 27.70 11.33
C GLU A 344 10.19 26.74 10.13
N GLY A 345 10.74 25.53 10.33
CA GLY A 345 10.97 24.56 9.28
C GLY A 345 12.03 25.02 8.29
N THR A 346 13.05 25.76 8.75
CA THR A 346 14.08 26.36 7.91
C THR A 346 15.47 25.79 8.18
N VAL A 347 16.29 25.78 7.14
CA VAL A 347 17.70 25.40 7.19
C VAL A 347 18.50 26.52 6.55
N GLU A 348 19.44 27.07 7.30
CA GLU A 348 20.39 28.04 6.79
C GLU A 348 21.69 27.34 6.41
N PHE A 349 22.27 27.72 5.27
CA PHE A 349 23.49 27.15 4.74
C PHE A 349 24.31 28.21 4.01
N TYR A 350 25.58 27.92 3.79
CA TYR A 350 26.46 28.79 3.01
C TYR A 350 27.49 28.00 2.24
N ARG A 351 28.05 28.65 1.22
CA ARG A 351 29.19 28.14 0.46
C ARG A 351 30.49 28.75 0.99
N ASN A 352 31.49 27.91 1.22
CA ASN A 352 32.86 28.33 1.45
C ASN A 352 33.52 28.68 0.10
N THR A 353 33.66 29.97 -0.17
CA THR A 353 34.23 30.48 -1.44
C THR A 353 35.72 30.18 -1.61
N SER A 354 36.42 29.76 -0.55
CA SER A 354 37.82 29.30 -0.63
C SER A 354 37.95 27.87 -1.15
N SER A 355 36.85 27.14 -1.30
CA SER A 355 36.83 25.80 -1.87
C SER A 355 36.11 25.81 -3.23
N PRO A 356 36.78 25.44 -4.33
CA PRO A 356 36.11 25.34 -5.62
C PRO A 356 35.06 24.22 -5.56
N ALA A 357 33.84 24.54 -5.99
CA ALA A 357 32.72 23.61 -6.09
C ALA A 357 31.78 24.13 -7.18
N GLU A 358 31.45 23.28 -8.14
CA GLU A 358 30.51 23.59 -9.22
C GLU A 358 29.05 23.41 -8.76
N SER A 359 28.84 22.58 -7.75
CA SER A 359 27.53 22.36 -7.13
C SER A 359 27.65 21.88 -5.68
N GLY A 360 26.52 21.84 -4.99
CA GLY A 360 26.35 21.20 -3.69
C GLY A 360 24.91 20.76 -3.49
N THR A 361 24.69 19.86 -2.53
CA THR A 361 23.33 19.42 -2.17
C THR A 361 23.10 19.64 -0.69
N ILE A 362 22.03 20.34 -0.34
CA ILE A 362 21.56 20.43 1.04
C ILE A 362 20.49 19.35 1.24
N LEU A 363 20.82 18.34 2.04
CA LEU A 363 19.91 17.28 2.46
C LEU A 363 19.13 17.80 3.65
N VAL A 364 17.80 17.81 3.55
CA VAL A 364 16.89 18.24 4.61
C VAL A 364 16.03 17.06 5.02
N ASN A 365 16.23 16.59 6.24
CA ASN A 365 15.57 15.43 6.83
C ASN A 365 14.58 15.87 7.91
N PHE A 366 13.36 15.36 7.87
CA PHE A 366 12.33 15.80 8.81
C PHE A 366 11.32 14.72 9.16
N LYS A 367 10.69 14.87 10.34
CA LYS A 367 9.52 14.11 10.78
C LYS A 367 8.39 15.07 11.04
N VAL A 368 7.18 14.69 10.64
CA VAL A 368 5.97 15.50 10.80
C VAL A 368 5.12 14.91 11.91
N ASP A 369 4.51 15.75 12.74
CA ASP A 369 3.48 15.28 13.67
C ASP A 369 2.16 15.09 12.92
N TYR A 370 1.61 13.89 13.00
CA TYR A 370 0.27 13.59 12.47
C TYR A 370 -0.69 13.47 13.65
N PRO A 371 -1.69 14.37 13.79
CA PRO A 371 -2.66 14.27 14.87
C PRO A 371 -3.33 12.88 14.86
N GLY A 372 -3.30 12.15 15.97
CA GLY A 372 -3.96 10.85 16.09
C GLY A 372 -3.27 9.67 15.37
N PHE A 373 -2.03 9.86 14.88
CA PHE A 373 -1.23 8.82 14.25
C PHE A 373 0.26 9.02 14.59
N ASP A 374 0.89 8.06 15.27
CA ASP A 374 2.34 8.13 15.52
C ASP A 374 3.10 7.62 14.30
N ASN A 375 3.53 8.55 13.44
CA ASN A 375 4.34 8.22 12.27
C ASN A 375 5.82 8.10 12.66
N TYR A 376 6.37 6.89 12.55
CA TYR A 376 7.78 6.63 12.82
C TYR A 376 8.71 7.10 11.68
N ARG A 377 8.16 7.44 10.51
CA ARG A 377 8.93 7.66 9.28
C ARG A 377 9.61 9.03 9.22
N TRP A 378 10.83 9.02 8.70
CA TRP A 378 11.66 10.17 8.32
C TRP A 378 11.51 10.46 6.82
N PHE A 379 11.33 11.72 6.46
CA PHE A 379 11.30 12.17 5.08
C PHE A 379 12.56 12.94 4.73
N ARG A 380 12.99 12.85 3.47
CA ARG A 380 14.12 13.62 2.94
C ARG A 380 13.69 14.45 1.74
N LYS A 381 14.15 15.70 1.69
CA LYS A 381 14.14 16.53 0.48
C LYS A 381 15.53 17.08 0.24
N ASN A 382 15.87 17.26 -1.04
CA ASN A 382 17.19 17.68 -1.46
C ASN A 382 17.08 19.03 -2.18
N LEU A 383 17.87 20.01 -1.75
CA LEU A 383 18.08 21.24 -2.50
C LEU A 383 19.39 21.12 -3.28
N LEU A 384 19.30 21.11 -4.61
CA LEU A 384 20.46 21.26 -5.47
C LEU A 384 20.83 22.73 -5.58
N VAL A 385 22.10 23.05 -5.31
CA VAL A 385 22.66 24.38 -5.46
C VAL A 385 23.74 24.36 -6.53
N GLU A 386 23.54 25.10 -7.61
CA GLU A 386 24.48 25.23 -8.72
C GLU A 386 25.28 26.53 -8.61
N VAL A 387 26.55 26.48 -9.00
CA VAL A 387 27.46 27.63 -9.01
C VAL A 387 27.75 28.01 -10.46
N ASN A 388 27.10 29.06 -10.94
CA ASN A 388 27.20 29.53 -12.33
C ASN A 388 27.49 31.04 -12.41
#